data_AF-A0A2V8C6D3-F1
#
_entry.id   AF-A0A2V8C6D3-F1
#
_cell.length_a   1.000
_cell.length_b   1.000
_cell.length_c   1.000
_cell.angle_alpha   90.00
_cell.angle_beta   90.00
_cell.angle_gamma   90.00
#
_symmetry.space_group_name_H-M   'P 1'
#
loop_
_entity.id
_entity.type
_entity.pdbx_description
1 polymer ?
#
loop_
_entity_poly.entity_id
_entity_poly.type
_entity_poly.pdbx_seq_one_letter_code
_entity_poly.pdbx_strand_id
1 'polypeptide(L)'
;MALAGFGLAGCGPKKVIQTAPTRQAVPAFAPRPAIDLTPPRITWDRVIRTTIGLRPHRDSGFVLKGMKFDDKTVIHDYGFGGAGMSLAWGCGAMAADMALEQGDRRAAVLGCGSPGLTAARQLQRRGFAVTIYTLAVPPYTTSNMSSAGFTPTAGLVSAEQRTPAWDAQFRQAAEISYRQLQLLAGAPGYGVYWIDNYNATDDPTLPVGGGPDGDLVPEHL
;
A
#
# COMPACT_ATOMS: atom_id res chain seq x y z
N MET A 1 -4.55 -3.80 79.19
CA MET A 1 -3.15 -3.85 78.71
C MET A 1 -3.08 -3.12 77.40
N ALA A 2 -2.26 -2.07 77.37
CA ALA A 2 -2.10 -1.17 76.24
C ALA A 2 -1.23 -1.78 75.15
N LEU A 3 -1.52 -1.47 73.88
CA LEU A 3 -0.48 -1.21 72.89
C LEU A 3 -1.00 -0.20 71.88
N ALA A 4 -0.44 1.00 71.98
CA ALA A 4 -0.56 2.08 71.01
C ALA A 4 0.40 1.82 69.84
N GLY A 5 -0.03 2.14 68.63
CA GLY A 5 0.83 2.20 67.45
C GLY A 5 0.50 3.46 66.65
N PHE A 6 1.28 4.52 66.87
CA PHE A 6 1.25 5.74 66.08
C PHE A 6 1.92 5.51 64.73
N GLY A 7 1.18 5.64 63.62
CA GLY A 7 1.74 5.72 62.27
C GLY A 7 1.97 7.18 61.88
N LEU A 8 3.24 7.55 61.66
CA LEU A 8 3.65 8.85 61.14
C LEU A 8 3.18 9.03 59.69
N ALA A 9 2.52 10.15 59.40
CA ALA A 9 2.25 10.62 58.05
C ALA A 9 3.54 11.15 57.41
N GLY A 10 4.04 10.45 56.39
CA GLY A 10 5.14 10.91 55.55
C GLY A 10 4.62 11.43 54.21
N CYS A 11 4.76 12.72 53.94
CA CYS A 11 4.59 13.30 52.61
C CYS A 11 5.85 13.07 51.78
N GLY A 12 5.85 12.04 50.93
CA GLY A 12 6.86 11.84 49.89
C GLY A 12 6.41 12.42 48.54
N PRO A 13 7.31 12.95 47.69
CA PRO A 13 6.94 13.43 46.36
C PRO A 13 6.44 12.25 45.51
N LYS A 14 5.23 12.38 44.96
CA LYS A 14 4.70 11.43 43.98
C LYS A 14 5.58 11.51 42.73
N LYS A 15 6.42 10.50 42.50
CA LYS A 15 6.99 10.23 41.17
C LYS A 15 5.81 9.99 40.23
N VAL A 16 5.50 10.98 39.40
CA VAL A 16 4.62 10.80 38.25
C VAL A 16 5.39 9.90 37.30
N ILE A 17 5.08 8.60 37.33
CA ILE A 17 5.43 7.70 36.24
C ILE A 17 4.54 8.17 35.09
N GLN A 18 5.15 8.88 34.14
CA GLN A 18 4.50 9.25 32.90
C GLN A 18 4.35 7.96 32.10
N THR A 19 3.28 7.22 32.35
CA THR A 19 2.87 6.13 31.46
C THR A 19 2.56 6.77 30.11
N ALA A 20 3.26 6.30 29.07
CA ALA A 20 2.96 6.67 27.70
C ALA A 20 1.44 6.61 27.48
N PRO A 21 0.83 7.57 26.76
CA PRO A 21 -0.60 7.55 26.53
C PRO A 21 -0.96 6.21 25.91
N THR A 22 -1.87 5.49 26.57
CA THR A 22 -2.49 4.29 26.02
C THR A 22 -3.05 4.69 24.66
N ARG A 23 -2.58 4.03 23.59
CA ARG A 23 -3.12 4.24 22.23
C ARG A 23 -4.64 4.15 22.35
N GLN A 24 -5.34 5.25 22.11
CA GLN A 24 -6.78 5.20 21.97
C GLN A 24 -7.04 4.31 20.76
N ALA A 25 -7.58 3.12 21.01
CA ALA A 25 -8.03 2.25 19.96
C ALA A 25 -8.99 3.06 19.08
N VAL A 26 -8.64 3.23 17.81
CA VAL A 26 -9.59 3.66 16.79
C VAL A 26 -10.81 2.74 16.94
N PRO A 27 -12.06 3.24 16.92
CA PRO A 27 -13.20 2.36 17.04
C PRO A 27 -13.09 1.29 15.97
N ALA A 28 -12.83 0.05 16.40
CA ALA A 28 -12.79 -1.10 15.52
C ALA A 28 -14.12 -1.10 14.76
N PHE A 29 -14.06 -1.33 13.45
CA PHE A 29 -15.28 -1.58 12.68
C PHE A 29 -16.08 -2.62 13.43
N ALA A 30 -17.33 -2.29 13.79
CA ALA A 30 -18.21 -3.23 14.46
C ALA A 30 -18.23 -4.52 13.62
N PRO A 31 -17.98 -5.70 14.22
CA PRO A 31 -17.96 -6.94 13.46
C PRO A 31 -19.30 -7.08 12.73
N ARG A 32 -19.24 -7.12 11.40
CA ARG A 32 -20.45 -7.34 10.61
C ARG A 32 -20.99 -8.73 10.98
N PRO A 33 -22.32 -8.89 11.08
CA PRO A 33 -22.91 -10.20 11.33
C PRO A 33 -22.43 -11.18 10.26
N ALA A 34 -22.16 -12.43 10.66
CA ALA A 34 -21.81 -13.49 9.73
C ALA A 34 -22.93 -13.62 8.69
N ILE A 35 -22.56 -13.54 7.41
CA ILE A 35 -23.48 -13.72 6.30
C ILE A 35 -23.44 -15.19 5.91
N ASP A 36 -24.60 -15.84 5.87
CA ASP A 36 -24.73 -17.20 5.33
C ASP A 36 -24.63 -17.13 3.81
N LEU A 37 -23.44 -17.45 3.29
CA LEU A 37 -23.16 -17.50 1.86
C LEU A 37 -23.26 -18.94 1.38
N THR A 38 -24.03 -19.17 0.31
CA THR A 38 -24.04 -20.47 -0.36
C THR A 38 -22.64 -20.81 -0.88
N PRO A 39 -22.05 -21.95 -0.48
CA PRO A 39 -20.72 -22.32 -0.96
C PRO A 39 -20.64 -22.39 -2.49
N PRO A 40 -19.63 -21.77 -3.12
CA PRO A 40 -19.47 -21.85 -4.56
C PRO A 40 -19.12 -23.28 -4.99
N ARG A 41 -19.67 -23.73 -6.13
CA ARG A 41 -19.27 -25.00 -6.76
C ARG A 41 -17.96 -24.81 -7.53
N ILE A 42 -16.85 -25.16 -6.89
CA ILE A 42 -15.50 -25.05 -7.44
C ILE A 42 -15.02 -26.43 -7.92
N THR A 43 -14.90 -26.62 -9.23
CA THR A 43 -14.41 -27.86 -9.85
C THR A 43 -13.56 -27.55 -11.08
N TRP A 44 -12.57 -28.40 -11.38
CA TRP A 44 -11.61 -28.16 -12.47
C TRP A 44 -12.27 -28.11 -13.86
N ASP A 45 -13.36 -28.85 -14.07
CA ASP A 45 -14.16 -28.83 -15.31
C ASP A 45 -14.86 -27.49 -15.56
N ARG A 46 -14.93 -26.60 -14.56
CA ARG A 46 -15.53 -25.25 -14.67
C ARG A 46 -14.50 -24.15 -14.93
N VAL A 47 -13.22 -24.49 -15.10
CA VAL A 47 -12.17 -23.50 -15.44
C VAL A 47 -12.33 -23.10 -16.91
N ILE A 48 -12.76 -21.85 -17.15
CA ILE A 48 -12.98 -21.33 -18.51
C ILE A 48 -11.72 -20.75 -19.15
N ARG A 49 -10.72 -20.36 -18.35
CA ARG A 49 -9.47 -19.74 -18.82
C ARG A 49 -8.39 -19.79 -17.74
N THR A 50 -7.14 -19.95 -18.17
CA THR A 50 -5.95 -19.71 -17.35
C THR A 50 -5.12 -18.61 -18.00
N THR A 51 -4.68 -17.64 -17.20
CA THR A 51 -3.83 -16.53 -17.63
C THR A 51 -2.64 -16.38 -16.70
N ILE A 52 -1.51 -15.97 -17.26
CA ILE A 52 -0.26 -15.77 -16.51
C ILE A 52 0.25 -14.37 -16.82
N GLY A 53 0.75 -13.68 -15.79
CA GLY A 53 1.41 -12.39 -15.92
C GLY A 53 2.67 -12.38 -15.06
N LEU A 54 3.78 -11.91 -15.62
CA LEU A 54 5.03 -11.76 -14.87
C LEU A 54 4.90 -10.64 -13.83
N ARG A 55 5.44 -10.86 -12.65
CA ARG A 55 5.50 -9.84 -11.59
C ARG A 55 6.96 -9.53 -11.31
N PRO A 56 7.54 -8.48 -11.93
CA PRO A 56 8.89 -8.05 -11.61
C PRO A 56 9.00 -7.77 -10.12
N HIS A 57 9.85 -8.55 -9.45
CA HIS A 57 10.01 -8.60 -8.01
C HIS A 57 11.46 -8.34 -7.64
N ARG A 58 11.66 -7.81 -6.44
CA ARG A 58 12.96 -7.68 -5.81
C ARG A 58 12.80 -7.99 -4.33
N ASP A 59 13.68 -8.82 -3.78
CA ASP A 59 13.65 -9.15 -2.36
C ASP A 59 13.86 -7.92 -1.46
N SER A 60 14.55 -6.89 -1.97
CA SER A 60 14.74 -5.59 -1.32
C SER A 60 13.56 -4.63 -1.45
N GLY A 61 12.45 -5.05 -2.08
CA GLY A 61 11.30 -4.20 -2.33
C GLY A 61 11.38 -3.39 -3.62
N PHE A 62 10.31 -2.64 -3.89
CA PHE A 62 10.25 -1.74 -5.04
C PHE A 62 11.34 -0.66 -4.96
N VAL A 63 11.77 -0.19 -6.12
CA VAL A 63 12.72 0.92 -6.25
C VAL A 63 11.97 2.15 -6.72
N LEU A 64 11.93 3.16 -5.86
CA LEU A 64 11.50 4.52 -6.19
C LEU A 64 12.63 5.50 -5.86
N LYS A 65 13.36 5.95 -6.87
CA LYS A 65 14.58 6.75 -6.65
C LYS A 65 14.95 7.59 -7.89
N GLY A 66 15.24 8.87 -7.68
CA GLY A 66 15.89 9.73 -8.67
C GLY A 66 17.41 9.54 -8.69
N MET A 67 17.99 9.53 -9.88
CA MET A 67 19.44 9.60 -10.10
C MET A 67 19.76 10.51 -11.29
N LYS A 68 20.93 11.14 -11.26
CA LYS A 68 21.46 11.83 -12.44
C LYS A 68 22.03 10.81 -13.43
N PHE A 69 21.72 11.04 -14.68
CA PHE A 69 22.27 10.32 -15.82
C PHE A 69 22.63 11.38 -16.86
N ASP A 70 23.89 11.82 -16.82
CA ASP A 70 24.40 12.98 -17.55
C ASP A 70 23.53 14.23 -17.33
N ASP A 71 23.02 14.82 -18.42
CA ASP A 71 22.16 16.00 -18.41
C ASP A 71 20.72 15.70 -17.95
N LYS A 72 20.37 14.42 -17.78
CA LYS A 72 19.00 13.97 -17.45
C LYS A 72 18.91 13.49 -16.01
N THR A 73 17.68 13.49 -15.51
CA THR A 73 17.33 12.81 -14.27
C THR A 73 16.50 11.58 -14.64
N VAL A 74 16.95 10.41 -14.19
CA VAL A 74 16.21 9.15 -14.32
C VAL A 74 15.57 8.87 -12.98
N ILE A 75 14.24 8.75 -12.98
CA ILE A 75 13.47 8.36 -11.79
C ILE A 75 13.04 6.91 -12.00
N HIS A 76 13.61 6.03 -11.20
CA HIS A 76 13.22 4.64 -11.16
C HIS A 76 11.90 4.48 -10.42
N ASP A 77 10.99 3.67 -10.96
CA ASP A 77 9.71 3.30 -10.35
C ASP A 77 9.32 1.87 -10.79
N TYR A 78 9.90 0.85 -10.15
CA TYR A 78 9.75 -0.54 -10.59
C TYR A 78 9.93 -1.57 -9.46
N GLY A 79 9.60 -2.84 -9.73
CA GLY A 79 9.91 -3.98 -8.84
C GLY A 79 8.85 -4.26 -7.77
N PHE A 80 7.56 -4.10 -8.09
CA PHE A 80 6.48 -4.14 -7.11
C PHE A 80 6.02 -5.54 -6.63
N GLY A 81 6.50 -6.65 -7.22
CA GLY A 81 6.24 -8.04 -6.74
C GLY A 81 4.78 -8.55 -6.76
N GLY A 82 3.79 -7.66 -6.86
CA GLY A 82 2.36 -7.93 -6.73
C GLY A 82 1.57 -6.70 -6.28
N ALA A 83 2.21 -5.76 -5.58
CA ALA A 83 1.58 -4.56 -5.04
C ALA A 83 1.45 -3.39 -6.04
N GLY A 84 1.79 -3.60 -7.31
CA GLY A 84 1.87 -2.52 -8.30
C GLY A 84 0.55 -1.76 -8.47
N MET A 85 -0.60 -2.44 -8.46
CA MET A 85 -1.91 -1.77 -8.51
C MET A 85 -2.19 -0.93 -7.26
N SER A 86 -1.80 -1.44 -6.09
CA SER A 86 -2.00 -0.80 -4.79
C SER A 86 -1.13 0.44 -4.60
N LEU A 87 0.09 0.45 -5.15
CA LEU A 87 1.10 1.50 -4.87
C LEU A 87 1.32 2.49 -6.02
N ALA A 88 0.88 2.17 -7.23
CA ALA A 88 1.18 2.96 -8.44
C ALA A 88 0.78 4.44 -8.33
N TRP A 89 -0.35 4.77 -7.69
CA TRP A 89 -0.81 6.17 -7.57
C TRP A 89 0.09 7.02 -6.66
N GLY A 90 0.57 6.43 -5.57
CA GLY A 90 1.45 7.07 -4.59
C GLY A 90 2.88 7.12 -5.06
N CYS A 91 3.42 6.02 -5.58
CA CYS A 91 4.75 6.00 -6.20
C CYS A 91 4.82 6.99 -7.38
N GLY A 92 3.80 7.04 -8.23
CA GLY A 92 3.72 8.01 -9.32
C GLY A 92 3.64 9.46 -8.82
N ALA A 93 2.98 9.74 -7.70
CA ALA A 93 2.94 11.07 -7.10
C ALA A 93 4.33 11.50 -6.61
N MET A 94 4.99 10.61 -5.86
CA MET A 94 6.33 10.84 -5.32
C MET A 94 7.38 10.96 -6.42
N ALA A 95 7.29 10.15 -7.48
CA ALA A 95 8.12 10.29 -8.68
C ALA A 95 7.93 11.67 -9.34
N ALA A 96 6.69 12.12 -9.44
CA ALA A 96 6.41 13.43 -10.03
C ALA A 96 6.88 14.59 -9.12
N ASP A 97 6.91 14.42 -7.80
CA ASP A 97 7.53 15.37 -6.87
C ASP A 97 9.06 15.43 -7.06
N MET A 98 9.74 14.30 -7.22
CA MET A 98 11.18 14.28 -7.57
C MET A 98 11.45 14.97 -8.92
N ALA A 99 10.53 14.84 -9.88
CA ALA A 99 10.67 15.51 -11.17
C ALA A 99 10.57 17.04 -11.07
N LEU A 100 9.80 17.58 -10.11
CA LEU A 100 9.65 19.03 -9.89
C LEU A 100 10.95 19.70 -9.46
N GLU A 101 11.90 18.95 -8.89
CA GLU A 101 13.24 19.45 -8.55
C GLU A 101 14.06 19.83 -9.80
N GLN A 102 13.61 19.43 -10.99
CA GLN A 102 14.26 19.77 -12.26
C GLN A 102 13.63 21.02 -12.89
N GLY A 103 14.39 21.75 -13.70
CA GLY A 103 13.88 22.93 -14.41
C GLY A 103 13.04 22.61 -15.65
N ASP A 104 13.36 21.52 -16.37
CA ASP A 104 12.60 21.09 -17.54
C ASP A 104 11.21 20.55 -17.13
N ARG A 105 10.20 20.80 -17.95
CA ARG A 105 8.82 20.33 -17.76
C ARG A 105 8.42 19.29 -18.80
N ARG A 106 9.38 18.71 -19.53
CA ARG A 106 9.16 17.55 -20.39
C ARG A 106 9.55 16.28 -19.64
N ALA A 107 8.69 15.26 -19.70
CA ALA A 107 8.96 13.97 -19.10
C ALA A 107 8.71 12.84 -20.10
N ALA A 108 9.67 11.91 -20.18
CA ALA A 108 9.51 10.65 -20.87
C ALA A 108 9.17 9.57 -19.83
N VAL A 109 8.04 8.88 -20.01
CA VAL A 109 7.65 7.74 -19.18
C VAL A 109 7.85 6.46 -19.98
N LEU A 110 8.61 5.52 -19.43
CA LEU A 110 8.89 4.25 -20.08
C LEU A 110 7.91 3.19 -19.59
N GLY A 111 6.99 2.78 -20.48
CA GLY A 111 5.94 1.80 -20.20
C GLY A 111 4.58 2.44 -19.88
N CYS A 112 3.52 1.74 -20.28
CA CYS A 112 2.13 2.16 -20.03
C CYS A 112 1.31 1.10 -19.26
N GLY A 113 1.99 0.32 -18.41
CA GLY A 113 1.32 -0.42 -17.34
C GLY A 113 0.82 0.52 -16.25
N SER A 114 0.23 -0.03 -15.20
CA SER A 114 -0.34 0.75 -14.08
C SER A 114 0.64 1.79 -13.50
N PRO A 115 1.89 1.45 -13.10
CA PRO A 115 2.85 2.45 -12.62
C PRO A 115 3.18 3.56 -13.63
N GLY A 116 3.31 3.20 -14.92
CA GLY A 116 3.59 4.18 -15.97
C GLY A 116 2.44 5.15 -16.21
N LEU A 117 1.20 4.64 -16.26
CA LEU A 117 0.01 5.48 -16.48
C LEU A 117 -0.27 6.38 -15.27
N THR A 118 -0.11 5.88 -14.04
CA THR A 118 -0.28 6.72 -12.84
C THR A 118 0.81 7.76 -12.73
N ALA A 119 2.09 7.42 -12.97
CA ALA A 119 3.19 8.38 -13.00
C ALA A 119 2.98 9.45 -14.07
N ALA A 120 2.60 9.06 -15.30
CA ALA A 120 2.27 9.99 -16.37
C ALA A 120 1.14 10.94 -15.96
N ARG A 121 0.08 10.42 -15.32
CA ARG A 121 -1.04 11.25 -14.85
C ARG A 121 -0.61 12.22 -13.74
N GLN A 122 0.24 11.77 -12.82
CA GLN A 122 0.73 12.60 -11.71
C GLN A 122 1.70 13.69 -12.19
N LEU A 123 2.52 13.40 -13.20
CA LEU A 123 3.36 14.37 -13.90
C LEU A 123 2.51 15.42 -14.64
N GLN A 124 1.48 15.00 -15.39
CA GLN A 124 0.55 15.92 -16.06
C GLN A 124 -0.12 16.88 -15.06
N ARG A 125 -0.56 16.37 -13.90
CA ARG A 125 -1.15 17.20 -12.83
C ARG A 125 -0.18 18.27 -12.28
N ARG A 126 1.12 18.09 -12.47
CA ARG A 126 2.19 19.02 -12.07
C ARG A 126 2.73 19.85 -13.24
N GLY A 127 2.01 19.88 -14.36
CA GLY A 127 2.32 20.74 -15.51
C GLY A 127 3.41 20.18 -16.44
N PHE A 128 3.72 18.89 -16.36
CA PHE A 128 4.66 18.27 -17.29
C PHE A 128 3.99 17.94 -18.64
N ALA A 129 4.69 18.23 -19.74
CA ALA A 129 4.44 17.64 -21.05
C ALA A 129 4.99 16.21 -21.07
N VAL A 130 4.10 15.23 -21.00
CA VAL A 130 4.47 13.81 -20.87
C VAL A 130 4.38 13.09 -22.22
N THR A 131 5.44 12.37 -22.57
CA THR A 131 5.42 11.38 -23.67
C THR A 131 5.63 9.99 -23.09
N ILE A 132 4.72 9.06 -23.40
CA ILE A 132 4.85 7.66 -22.98
C ILE A 132 5.50 6.87 -24.11
N TYR A 133 6.64 6.26 -23.84
CA TYR A 133 7.32 5.32 -24.74
C TYR A 133 7.03 3.91 -24.27
N THR A 134 6.35 3.12 -25.09
CA THR A 134 5.91 1.78 -24.70
C THR A 134 5.86 0.82 -25.87
N LEU A 135 6.18 -0.45 -25.61
CA LEU A 135 6.13 -1.51 -26.62
C LEU A 135 4.70 -1.96 -26.93
N ALA A 136 3.79 -1.91 -25.94
CA ALA A 136 2.42 -2.36 -26.07
C ALA A 136 1.51 -1.51 -25.19
N VAL A 137 0.28 -1.25 -25.64
CA VAL A 137 -0.75 -0.47 -24.93
C VAL A 137 -1.82 -1.38 -24.30
N PRO A 138 -2.59 -0.93 -23.29
CA PRO A 138 -3.76 -1.66 -22.82
C PRO A 138 -4.70 -2.02 -23.99
N PRO A 139 -5.28 -3.23 -24.04
CA PRO A 139 -5.27 -4.26 -22.98
C PRO A 139 -4.07 -5.23 -23.02
N TYR A 140 -3.05 -4.98 -23.84
CA TYR A 140 -1.94 -5.91 -24.08
C TYR A 140 -0.75 -5.71 -23.12
N THR A 141 -1.02 -5.26 -21.89
CA THR A 141 0.02 -5.06 -20.86
C THR A 141 -0.10 -6.11 -19.76
N THR A 142 0.99 -6.38 -19.04
CA THR A 142 0.95 -7.26 -17.87
C THR A 142 0.01 -6.75 -16.78
N SER A 143 -0.19 -5.43 -16.68
CA SER A 143 -1.16 -4.84 -15.75
C SER A 143 -2.60 -5.24 -16.06
N ASN A 144 -2.94 -5.53 -17.32
CA ASN A 144 -4.27 -6.04 -17.69
C ASN A 144 -4.52 -7.49 -17.27
N MET A 145 -3.48 -8.23 -16.88
CA MET A 145 -3.61 -9.59 -16.33
C MET A 145 -3.83 -9.58 -14.81
N SER A 146 -3.81 -8.41 -14.16
CA SER A 146 -4.00 -8.30 -12.72
C SER A 146 -5.46 -8.52 -12.34
N SER A 147 -5.71 -9.29 -11.27
CA SER A 147 -7.04 -9.32 -10.62
C SER A 147 -7.40 -7.96 -10.01
N ALA A 148 -6.38 -7.21 -9.57
CA ALA A 148 -6.44 -5.91 -8.89
C ALA A 148 -7.32 -5.87 -7.62
N GLY A 149 -6.68 -5.68 -6.48
CA GLY A 149 -7.29 -5.26 -5.21
C GLY A 149 -6.31 -4.34 -4.48
N PHE A 150 -6.75 -3.66 -3.43
CA PHE A 150 -5.85 -2.87 -2.59
C PHE A 150 -5.16 -3.79 -1.58
N THR A 151 -4.07 -4.43 -2.00
CA THR A 151 -3.26 -5.36 -1.21
C THR A 151 -1.79 -4.91 -1.23
N PRO A 152 -1.43 -3.83 -0.52
CA PRO A 152 -0.15 -3.16 -0.69
C PRO A 152 1.06 -3.99 -0.22
N THR A 153 0.85 -5.04 0.57
CA THR A 153 1.91 -5.91 1.10
C THR A 153 2.10 -7.21 0.30
N ALA A 154 1.31 -7.47 -0.74
CA ALA A 154 1.31 -8.76 -1.43
C ALA A 154 2.63 -9.08 -2.16
N GLY A 155 3.51 -9.85 -1.50
CA GLY A 155 4.78 -10.33 -2.06
C GLY A 155 5.76 -9.21 -2.40
N LEU A 156 5.75 -8.13 -1.62
CA LEU A 156 6.46 -6.90 -1.97
C LEU A 156 7.94 -6.90 -1.57
N VAL A 157 8.27 -7.40 -0.37
CA VAL A 157 9.62 -7.26 0.22
C VAL A 157 9.92 -8.43 1.15
N SER A 158 11.19 -8.83 1.24
CA SER A 158 11.67 -9.81 2.22
C SER A 158 11.85 -9.13 3.57
N ALA A 159 11.37 -9.73 4.66
CA ALA A 159 11.49 -9.16 6.00
C ALA A 159 12.93 -8.83 6.39
N GLU A 160 13.89 -9.64 5.94
CA GLU A 160 15.33 -9.53 6.22
C GLU A 160 15.99 -8.36 5.47
N GLN A 161 15.36 -7.84 4.42
CA GLN A 161 15.89 -6.74 3.60
C GLN A 161 15.16 -5.42 3.84
N ARG A 162 14.17 -5.39 4.75
CA ARG A 162 13.47 -4.17 5.14
C ARG A 162 14.43 -3.20 5.83
N THR A 163 14.25 -1.92 5.51
CA THR A 163 14.97 -0.83 6.19
C THR A 163 13.97 0.21 6.66
N PRO A 164 14.25 0.96 7.75
CA PRO A 164 13.35 2.02 8.20
C PRO A 164 13.05 3.08 7.13
N ALA A 165 14.02 3.37 6.27
CA ALA A 165 13.85 4.29 5.15
C ALA A 165 12.88 3.75 4.09
N TRP A 166 13.03 2.47 3.73
CA TRP A 166 12.11 1.81 2.80
C TRP A 166 10.70 1.72 3.37
N ASP A 167 10.56 1.34 4.65
CA ASP A 167 9.28 1.28 5.35
C ASP A 167 8.55 2.65 5.34
N ALA A 168 9.29 3.74 5.56
CA ALA A 168 8.73 5.10 5.48
C ALA A 168 8.27 5.45 4.05
N GLN A 169 9.10 5.12 3.04
CA GLN A 169 8.78 5.33 1.63
C GLN A 169 7.53 4.53 1.22
N PHE A 170 7.45 3.27 1.64
CA PHE A 170 6.30 2.39 1.43
C PHE A 170 5.03 2.97 2.04
N ARG A 171 5.06 3.33 3.33
CA ARG A 171 3.88 3.87 4.04
C ARG A 171 3.37 5.14 3.38
N GLN A 172 4.27 6.03 2.97
CA GLN A 172 3.90 7.23 2.23
C GLN A 172 3.23 6.88 0.89
N ALA A 173 3.80 5.95 0.11
CA ALA A 173 3.21 5.53 -1.16
C ALA A 173 1.84 4.86 -0.98
N ALA A 174 1.69 4.01 0.04
CA ALA A 174 0.44 3.33 0.36
C ALA A 174 -0.65 4.34 0.76
N GLU A 175 -0.32 5.28 1.66
CA GLU A 175 -1.23 6.35 2.11
C GLU A 175 -1.76 7.19 0.94
N ILE A 176 -0.85 7.67 0.08
CA ILE A 176 -1.21 8.48 -1.08
C ILE A 176 -2.08 7.65 -2.03
N SER A 177 -1.69 6.41 -2.30
CA SER A 177 -2.43 5.55 -3.23
C SER A 177 -3.84 5.26 -2.74
N TYR A 178 -3.99 4.94 -1.46
CA TYR A 178 -5.29 4.66 -0.86
C TYR A 178 -6.23 5.86 -1.00
N ARG A 179 -5.77 7.06 -0.58
CA ARG A 179 -6.56 8.30 -0.72
C ARG A 179 -6.92 8.58 -2.18
N GLN A 180 -5.99 8.41 -3.12
CA GLN A 180 -6.27 8.63 -4.54
C GLN A 180 -7.32 7.65 -5.06
N LEU A 181 -7.22 6.36 -4.71
CA LEU A 181 -8.19 5.34 -5.12
C LEU A 181 -9.57 5.59 -4.51
N GLN A 182 -9.65 6.05 -3.26
CA GLN A 182 -10.92 6.46 -2.63
C GLN A 182 -11.60 7.59 -3.39
N LEU A 183 -10.85 8.56 -3.92
CA LEU A 183 -11.41 9.64 -4.74
C LEU A 183 -11.92 9.16 -6.11
N LEU A 184 -11.47 7.99 -6.58
CA LEU A 184 -11.94 7.36 -7.81
C LEU A 184 -13.07 6.37 -7.56
N ALA A 185 -13.25 5.91 -6.32
CA ALA A 185 -14.23 4.89 -5.96
C ALA A 185 -15.65 5.38 -6.23
N GLY A 186 -16.39 4.66 -7.09
CA GLY A 186 -17.76 5.01 -7.48
C GLY A 186 -17.87 6.16 -8.49
N ALA A 187 -16.75 6.79 -8.88
CA ALA A 187 -16.77 7.82 -9.91
C ALA A 187 -16.96 7.20 -11.31
N PRO A 188 -17.85 7.76 -12.17
CA PRO A 188 -18.09 7.23 -13.51
C PRO A 188 -16.81 7.13 -14.34
N GLY A 189 -16.64 6.01 -15.04
CA GLY A 189 -15.57 5.82 -16.03
C GLY A 189 -14.21 5.35 -15.47
N TYR A 190 -14.01 5.31 -14.15
CA TYR A 190 -12.72 4.85 -13.57
C TYR A 190 -12.66 3.35 -13.26
N GLY A 191 -13.82 2.70 -13.04
CA GLY A 191 -13.86 1.28 -12.74
C GLY A 191 -13.30 0.89 -11.36
N VAL A 192 -13.28 1.83 -10.40
CA VAL A 192 -12.82 1.60 -9.02
C VAL A 192 -14.03 1.54 -8.10
N TYR A 193 -14.15 0.48 -7.29
CA TYR A 193 -15.31 0.24 -6.42
C TYR A 193 -14.87 -0.40 -5.10
N TRP A 194 -15.68 -0.18 -4.07
CA TRP A 194 -15.64 -0.99 -2.85
C TRP A 194 -16.28 -2.35 -3.12
N ILE A 195 -15.62 -3.41 -2.69
CA ILE A 195 -16.13 -4.78 -2.77
C ILE A 195 -15.93 -5.48 -1.43
N ASP A 196 -16.85 -6.37 -1.07
CA ASP A 196 -16.62 -7.28 0.04
C ASP A 196 -15.64 -8.37 -0.39
N ASN A 197 -14.62 -8.60 0.43
CA ASN A 197 -13.62 -9.66 0.21
C ASN A 197 -13.74 -10.72 1.29
N TYR A 198 -13.78 -11.98 0.88
CA TYR A 198 -13.91 -13.13 1.78
C TYR A 198 -12.68 -14.02 1.63
N ASN A 199 -12.11 -14.46 2.76
CA ASN A 199 -11.03 -15.44 2.78
C ASN A 199 -11.59 -16.78 3.27
N ALA A 200 -11.19 -17.87 2.63
CA ALA A 200 -11.44 -19.20 3.16
C ALA A 200 -10.63 -19.38 4.45
N THR A 201 -11.27 -19.90 5.50
CA THR A 201 -10.61 -20.27 6.74
C THR A 201 -11.19 -21.57 7.26
N ASP A 202 -10.31 -22.46 7.73
CA ASP A 202 -10.70 -23.65 8.50
C ASP A 202 -10.91 -23.31 9.99
N ASP A 203 -10.43 -22.14 10.43
CA ASP A 203 -10.58 -21.61 11.78
C ASP A 203 -11.21 -20.19 11.75
N PRO A 204 -12.49 -20.04 12.11
CA PRO A 204 -13.17 -18.75 12.10
C PRO A 204 -12.72 -17.80 13.23
N THR A 205 -11.85 -18.25 14.14
CA THR A 205 -11.40 -17.49 15.32
C THR A 205 -10.02 -16.86 15.17
N LEU A 206 -9.34 -17.08 14.04
CA LEU A 206 -8.03 -16.46 13.79
C LEU A 206 -8.14 -14.93 13.78
N PRO A 207 -7.18 -14.21 14.39
CA PRO A 207 -7.16 -12.76 14.35
C PRO A 207 -7.18 -12.23 12.91
N VAL A 208 -8.13 -11.33 12.62
CA VAL A 208 -8.17 -10.60 11.35
C VAL A 208 -6.95 -9.67 11.31
N GLY A 209 -6.06 -9.88 10.33
CA GLY A 209 -4.88 -9.05 10.15
C GLY A 209 -3.73 -9.44 11.08
N GLY A 210 -2.87 -10.34 10.61
CA GLY A 210 -1.70 -10.81 11.36
C GLY A 210 -0.69 -11.56 10.51
N GLY A 211 -0.64 -11.24 9.21
CA GLY A 211 0.44 -11.74 8.36
C GLY A 211 1.80 -11.17 8.79
N PRO A 212 2.92 -11.75 8.35
CA PRO A 212 4.28 -11.27 8.67
C PRO A 212 4.55 -9.80 8.28
N ASP A 213 3.70 -9.22 7.44
CA ASP A 213 3.74 -7.81 7.00
C ASP A 213 2.79 -6.87 7.76
N GLY A 214 2.12 -7.36 8.82
CA GLY A 214 1.06 -6.64 9.52
C GLY A 214 1.49 -5.33 10.20
N ASP A 215 2.80 -5.08 10.37
CA ASP A 215 3.36 -3.85 10.93
C ASP A 215 3.66 -2.76 9.88
N LEU A 216 3.54 -3.10 8.59
CA LEU A 216 3.87 -2.18 7.50
C LEU A 216 2.75 -1.20 7.21
N VAL A 217 1.51 -1.68 7.22
CA VAL A 217 0.34 -0.89 6.83
C VAL A 217 -0.23 -0.21 8.06
N PRO A 218 -0.41 1.14 8.05
CA PRO A 218 -1.14 1.83 9.11
C PRO A 218 -2.53 1.24 9.32
N GLU A 219 -2.99 1.17 10.57
CA GLU A 219 -4.29 0.56 10.94
C GLU A 219 -5.51 1.19 10.24
N HIS A 220 -5.39 2.41 9.72
CA HIS A 220 -6.48 3.13 9.06
C HIS A 220 -6.57 2.90 7.54
N LEU A 221 -5.63 2.16 6.93
CA LEU A 221 -5.63 1.77 5.52
C LEU A 221 -6.26 0.38 5.34
#